data_AF-A0A2U2ZDM3-F1
#
_entry.id   AF-A0A2U2ZDM3-F1
#
_cell.length_a   1.000
_cell.length_b   1.000
_cell.length_c   1.000
_cell.angle_alpha   90.00
_cell.angle_beta   90.00
_cell.angle_gamma   90.00
#
_symmetry.space_group_name_H-M   'P 1'
#
loop_
_entity.id
_entity.type
_entity.pdbx_description
1 polymer ?
#
loop_
_entity_poly.entity_id
_entity_poly.type
_entity_poly.pdbx_seq_one_letter_code
_entity_poly.pdbx_strand_id
1 'polypeptide(L)'
;MVFMADDLPTEVVEVFKRTLTCEFSTMSRPDDCPIASPMTHLWRDDLGEFVLSSSVMVPRKLYRLHDDPRVSLTFTHFAGSELVDPFPVLVQGDGGRGKV
;
A
#
# COMPACT_ATOMS: atom_id res chain seq x y z
N MET A 1 -2.70 11.56 11.87
CA MET A 1 -2.30 10.69 13.00
C MET A 1 -1.39 9.64 12.41
N VAL A 2 -0.12 9.59 12.82
CA VAL A 2 0.85 8.60 12.29
C VAL A 2 0.85 7.45 13.28
N PHE A 3 0.58 6.22 12.81
CA PHE A 3 0.71 5.01 13.64
C PHE A 3 2.15 4.52 13.54
N MET A 4 2.83 4.38 14.67
CA MET A 4 4.12 3.67 14.70
C MET A 4 3.84 2.17 14.69
N ALA A 5 4.80 1.36 14.22
CA ALA A 5 4.62 -0.10 14.15
C ALA A 5 4.28 -0.74 15.51
N ASP A 6 4.76 -0.15 16.61
CA ASP A 6 4.50 -0.60 17.97
C ASP A 6 3.02 -0.43 18.42
N ASP A 7 2.23 0.37 17.71
CA ASP A 7 0.81 0.61 18.00
C ASP A 7 -0.14 -0.32 17.22
N LEU A 8 0.39 -1.12 16.28
CA LEU A 8 -0.42 -2.00 15.44
C LEU A 8 -0.52 -3.41 16.04
N PRO A 9 -1.69 -4.08 15.91
CA PRO A 9 -1.79 -5.49 16.25
C PRO A 9 -0.75 -6.31 15.49
N THR A 10 -0.10 -7.25 16.18
CA THR A 10 0.99 -8.07 15.59
C THR A 10 0.53 -8.79 14.33
N GLU A 11 -0.72 -9.26 14.30
CA GLU A 11 -1.30 -9.97 13.17
C GLU A 11 -1.42 -9.07 11.92
N VAL A 12 -1.68 -7.77 12.10
CA VAL A 12 -1.70 -6.78 11.01
C VAL A 12 -0.28 -6.57 10.47
N VAL A 13 0.70 -6.45 11.35
CA VAL A 13 2.11 -6.29 10.97
C VAL A 13 2.60 -7.53 10.20
N GLU A 14 2.19 -8.72 10.61
CA GLU A 14 2.53 -9.96 9.89
C GLU A 14 1.93 -10.02 8.48
N VAL A 15 0.73 -9.49 8.27
CA VAL A 15 0.16 -9.33 6.91
C VAL A 15 1.08 -8.46 6.05
N PHE A 16 1.55 -7.31 6.58
CA PHE A 16 2.44 -6.41 5.85
C PHE A 16 3.83 -7.00 5.58
N LYS A 17 4.34 -7.83 6.48
CA LYS A 17 5.68 -8.42 6.37
C LYS A 17 5.72 -9.64 5.45
N ARG A 18 4.61 -10.40 5.36
CA ARG A 18 4.59 -11.70 4.68
C ARG A 18 3.82 -11.74 3.36
N THR A 19 2.90 -10.80 3.12
CA THR A 19 2.23 -10.75 1.81
C THR A 19 3.19 -10.28 0.74
N LEU A 20 3.07 -10.86 -0.47
CA LEU A 20 3.97 -10.54 -1.58
C LEU A 20 3.46 -9.34 -2.40
N THR A 21 2.15 -9.13 -2.40
CA THR A 21 1.48 -8.11 -3.20
C THR A 21 0.36 -7.45 -2.43
N CYS A 22 0.00 -6.26 -2.87
CA CYS A 22 -1.17 -5.52 -2.44
C CYS A 22 -1.85 -4.89 -3.67
N GLU A 23 -3.12 -4.55 -3.54
CA GLU A 23 -3.80 -3.66 -4.49
C GLU A 23 -3.61 -2.22 -4.03
N PHE A 24 -2.93 -1.41 -4.84
CA PHE A 24 -2.70 0.01 -4.59
C PHE A 24 -3.71 0.85 -5.36
N SER A 25 -4.49 1.64 -4.64
CA SER A 25 -5.50 2.52 -5.22
C SER A 25 -5.07 3.98 -5.21
N THR A 26 -5.28 4.64 -6.34
CA THR A 26 -5.06 6.09 -6.55
C THR A 26 -6.31 6.71 -7.15
N MET A 27 -6.52 8.02 -6.95
CA MET A 27 -7.68 8.70 -7.55
C MET A 27 -7.39 9.14 -8.99
N SER A 28 -8.35 8.90 -9.87
CA SER A 28 -8.40 9.51 -11.20
C SER A 28 -9.13 10.85 -11.11
N ARG A 29 -8.44 11.98 -11.33
CA ARG A 29 -9.07 13.31 -11.28
C ARG A 29 -10.24 13.52 -12.26
N PRO A 30 -10.18 13.08 -13.53
CA PRO A 30 -11.27 13.32 -14.47
C PRO A 30 -12.62 12.76 -14.04
N ASP A 31 -12.62 11.63 -13.32
CA ASP A 31 -13.82 10.85 -13.02
C ASP A 31 -14.04 10.61 -11.51
N ASP A 32 -13.21 11.20 -10.65
CA ASP A 32 -13.10 10.93 -9.20
C ASP A 32 -13.16 9.42 -8.86
N CYS A 33 -12.57 8.61 -9.74
CA CYS A 33 -12.70 7.16 -9.73
C CYS A 33 -11.42 6.53 -9.16
N PRO A 34 -11.52 5.67 -8.12
CA PRO A 34 -10.38 4.90 -7.64
C PRO A 34 -9.89 3.92 -8.70
N ILE A 35 -8.58 3.97 -8.98
CA ILE A 35 -7.90 3.02 -9.87
C ILE A 35 -6.99 2.16 -9.02
N ALA A 36 -7.36 0.89 -8.86
CA ALA A 36 -6.55 -0.14 -8.22
C ALA A 36 -5.54 -0.75 -9.20
N SER A 37 -4.37 -1.12 -8.71
CA SER A 37 -3.38 -1.87 -9.45
C SER A 37 -2.54 -2.73 -8.53
N PRO A 38 -2.16 -3.94 -8.94
CA PRO A 38 -1.28 -4.77 -8.14
C PRO A 38 0.10 -4.13 -8.02
N MET A 39 0.64 -4.20 -6.82
CA MET A 39 1.94 -3.63 -6.44
C MET A 39 2.66 -4.57 -5.48
N THR A 40 3.99 -4.59 -5.59
CA THR A 40 4.82 -5.13 -4.50
C THR A 40 5.08 -4.01 -3.50
N HIS A 41 5.27 -4.38 -2.25
CA HIS A 41 5.41 -3.43 -1.15
C HIS A 41 6.53 -3.90 -0.22
N LEU A 42 7.05 -2.94 0.54
CA LEU A 42 7.93 -3.17 1.67
C LEU A 42 7.40 -2.33 2.83
N TRP A 43 7.09 -2.99 3.95
CA TRP A 43 6.77 -2.32 5.20
C TRP A 43 8.05 -1.92 5.94
N ARG A 44 8.15 -0.63 6.25
CA ARG A 44 9.23 -0.05 7.06
C ARG A 44 8.70 0.24 8.45
N ASP A 45 8.83 -0.74 9.34
CA ASP A 45 8.36 -0.62 10.72
C ASP A 45 9.06 0.50 11.50
N ASP A 46 10.33 0.78 11.19
CA ASP A 46 11.11 1.88 11.74
C ASP A 46 10.52 3.28 11.47
N LEU A 47 9.81 3.45 10.35
CA LEU A 47 9.23 4.73 9.94
C LEU A 47 7.69 4.75 9.96
N GLY A 48 7.05 3.59 10.07
CA GLY A 48 5.59 3.49 9.90
C GLY A 48 5.14 3.74 8.45
N GLU A 49 5.96 3.40 7.46
CA GLU A 49 5.75 3.73 6.05
C GLU A 49 5.78 2.51 5.12
N PHE A 50 5.10 2.62 3.98
CA PHE A 50 5.20 1.66 2.89
C PHE A 50 6.05 2.21 1.74
N VAL A 51 7.02 1.41 1.30
CA VAL A 51 7.71 1.65 0.03
C VAL A 51 7.07 0.76 -1.03
N LEU A 52 6.59 1.39 -2.10
CA LEU A 52 5.92 0.70 -3.20
C LEU A 52 6.83 0.59 -4.40
N SER A 53 6.91 -0.60 -5.00
CA SER A 53 7.63 -0.80 -6.25
C SER A 53 6.65 -1.20 -7.37
N SER A 54 6.69 -0.48 -8.50
CA SER A 54 5.87 -0.74 -9.68
C SER A 54 6.75 -1.17 -10.85
N SER A 55 6.27 -2.11 -11.64
CA SER A 55 6.74 -2.31 -13.01
C SER A 55 6.19 -1.21 -13.94
N VAL A 56 6.83 -1.05 -15.11
CA VAL A 56 6.59 -0.26 -16.37
C VAL A 56 5.59 0.91 -16.38
N MET A 57 4.44 0.88 -15.69
CA MET A 57 3.44 1.97 -15.65
C MET A 57 3.68 3.02 -14.54
N VAL A 58 4.90 3.10 -14.01
CA VAL A 58 5.32 4.05 -12.95
C VAL A 58 4.83 5.49 -13.20
N PRO A 59 4.96 6.08 -14.42
CA PRO A 59 4.61 7.49 -14.61
C PRO A 59 3.13 7.79 -14.37
N ARG A 60 2.21 6.93 -14.84
CA ARG A 60 0.76 7.17 -14.70
C ARG A 60 0.31 7.19 -13.24
N LYS A 61 0.88 6.32 -12.41
CA LYS A 61 0.56 6.24 -10.97
C LYS A 61 1.13 7.45 -10.23
N LEU A 62 2.36 7.86 -10.57
CA LEU A 62 2.98 9.07 -10.01
C LEU A 62 2.23 10.35 -10.40
N TYR A 63 1.75 10.47 -11.64
CA TYR A 63 0.94 11.63 -12.04
C TYR A 63 -0.35 11.72 -11.22
N ARG A 64 -1.05 10.60 -11.00
CA ARG A 64 -2.24 10.59 -10.14
C ARG A 64 -1.93 10.99 -8.70
N LEU A 65 -0.80 10.56 -8.16
CA LEU A 65 -0.35 10.96 -6.82
C LEU A 65 0.00 12.44 -6.72
N HIS A 66 0.61 13.01 -7.76
CA HIS A 66 0.88 14.45 -7.82
C HIS A 66 -0.40 15.28 -7.83
N ASP A 67 -1.41 14.76 -8.52
CA ASP A 67 -2.71 15.36 -8.63
C ASP A 67 -3.53 15.16 -7.35
N ASP A 68 -3.55 13.96 -6.77
CA ASP A 68 -4.30 13.65 -5.56
C ASP A 68 -3.49 12.67 -4.70
N PRO A 69 -3.02 13.09 -3.52
CA PRO A 69 -2.16 12.24 -2.71
C PRO A 69 -2.94 11.11 -2.02
N ARG A 70 -4.28 11.12 -2.01
CA ARG A 70 -5.07 10.10 -1.31
C ARG A 70 -4.83 8.72 -1.93
N VAL A 71 -4.50 7.76 -1.08
CA VAL A 71 -4.22 6.38 -1.48
C VAL A 71 -4.80 5.36 -0.52
N SER A 72 -4.91 4.12 -1.01
CA SER A 72 -5.08 2.95 -0.15
C SER A 72 -4.25 1.76 -0.62
N LEU A 73 -3.89 0.90 0.34
CA LEU A 73 -3.35 -0.43 0.10
C LEU A 73 -4.33 -1.46 0.64
N THR A 74 -4.70 -2.41 -0.21
CA THR A 74 -5.59 -3.51 0.19
C THR A 74 -4.83 -4.83 0.10
N PHE A 75 -4.83 -5.57 1.21
CA PHE A 75 -4.22 -6.89 1.34
C PHE A 75 -5.31 -7.94 1.43
N THR A 76 -5.58 -8.62 0.31
CA THR A 76 -6.64 -9.64 0.20
C THR A 76 -6.15 -10.93 -0.45
N HIS A 77 -4.90 -10.95 -0.93
CA HIS A 77 -4.30 -12.11 -1.59
C HIS A 77 -3.11 -12.62 -0.77
N PHE A 78 -3.24 -13.83 -0.24
CA PHE A 78 -2.30 -14.39 0.72
C PHE A 78 -1.50 -15.59 0.19
N ALA A 79 -1.62 -15.89 -1.11
CA ALA A 79 -0.87 -17.01 -1.69
C ALA A 79 0.65 -16.78 -1.52
N GLY A 80 1.35 -17.79 -1.01
CA GLY A 80 2.79 -17.73 -0.78
C GLY A 80 3.23 -16.91 0.45
N SER A 81 2.30 -16.45 1.30
CA SER A 81 2.63 -15.69 2.53
C SER A 81 2.90 -16.55 3.76
N GLU A 82 2.54 -17.85 3.72
CA GLU A 82 2.63 -18.77 4.86
C GLU A 82 1.85 -18.29 6.12
N LEU A 83 0.94 -17.33 5.97
CA LEU A 83 0.05 -16.89 7.04
C LEU A 83 -0.98 -17.99 7.35
N VAL A 84 -1.23 -18.21 8.64
CA VAL A 84 -2.28 -19.11 9.12
C VAL A 84 -3.51 -18.26 9.44
N ASP A 85 -4.64 -18.56 8.80
CA ASP A 85 -5.91 -17.84 8.95
C ASP A 85 -5.80 -16.30 8.74
N PRO A 86 -5.27 -15.84 7.59
CA PRO A 86 -5.11 -14.41 7.34
C PRO A 86 -6.45 -13.71 7.14
N PHE A 87 -6.52 -12.44 7.53
CA PHE A 87 -7.69 -11.59 7.31
C PHE A 87 -7.35 -10.40 6.38
N PRO A 88 -8.33 -9.90 5.61
CA PRO A 88 -8.16 -8.71 4.79
C PRO A 88 -7.75 -7.48 5.61
N VAL A 89 -6.76 -6.73 5.12
CA VAL A 89 -6.34 -5.45 5.72
C VAL A 89 -6.49 -4.33 4.68
N LEU A 90 -7.10 -3.22 5.10
CA LEU A 90 -7.15 -1.97 4.36
C LEU A 90 -6.33 -0.92 5.09
N VAL A 91 -5.36 -0.34 4.38
CA VAL A 91 -4.57 0.81 4.82
C VAL A 91 -4.98 2.01 3.99
N GLN A 92 -5.23 3.14 4.65
CA GLN A 92 -5.54 4.41 4.00
C GLN A 92 -4.53 5.47 4.44
N GLY A 93 -4.15 6.34 3.51
CA GLY A 93 -3.19 7.40 3.81
C GLY A 93 -2.96 8.32 2.63
N ASP A 94 -1.85 9.04 2.69
CA ASP A 94 -1.42 9.98 1.65
C ASP A 94 -0.07 9.54 1.08
N GLY A 95 0.08 9.55 -0.24
CA GLY A 95 1.31 9.26 -0.95
C GLY A 95 2.29 10.43 -0.90
N GLY A 96 3.47 10.21 -0.32
CA GLY A 96 4.57 11.16 -0.30
C GLY A 96 5.54 11.02 -1.49
N ARG A 97 6.36 12.05 -1.73
CA ARG A 97 7.43 11.99 -2.74
C ARG A 97 8.49 10.96 -2.35
N GLY A 98 8.60 9.87 -3.10
CA GLY A 98 9.85 9.13 -3.19
C GLY A 98 10.91 10.04 -3.84
N LYS A 99 11.96 10.40 -3.11
CA LYS A 99 13.16 10.93 -3.77
C LYS A 99 13.78 9.75 -4.53
N VAL A 100 13.71 9.80 -5.86
CA VAL A 100 14.54 8.97 -6.74
C VAL A 100 15.98 9.44 -6.61
#